data_AF-A0A511FHM3-F1
#
_entry.id   AF-A0A511FHM3-F1
#
_cell.length_a   1.000
_cell.length_b   1.000
_cell.length_c   1.000
_cell.angle_alpha   90.00
_cell.angle_beta   90.00
_cell.angle_gamma   90.00
#
_symmetry.space_group_name_H-M   'P 1'
#
loop_
_entity.id
_entity.type
_entity.pdbx_description
1 polymer ?
#
loop_
_entity_poly.entity_id
_entity_poly.type
_entity_poly.pdbx_seq_one_letter_code
_entity_poly.pdbx_strand_id
1 'polypeptide(L)'
;MDGVLDRRVEAFAASVRVWDEGRTIGDIDGALRDVIALFRAQTAPEDPLRADLRRPENAALYQRFVDRAVAAVVDTLQVTTVEAYSARHGLAIEHVRATFVVLVHGLVGLVRTEPDVPDAVLVSLVRQTLRLDMVGRTLPPSS
;
A
#
# COMPACT_ATOMS: atom_id res chain seq x y z
N MET A 1 22.27 2.44 12.81
CA MET A 1 21.52 1.77 11.72
C MET A 1 20.06 2.21 11.73
N ASP A 2 19.42 2.26 12.91
CA ASP A 2 18.03 2.71 13.10
C ASP A 2 17.72 4.08 12.43
N GLY A 3 18.57 5.10 12.61
CA GLY A 3 18.33 6.42 12.00
C GLY A 3 18.46 6.49 10.47
N VAL A 4 18.99 5.46 9.79
CA VAL A 4 18.97 5.38 8.31
C VAL A 4 17.65 4.79 7.84
N LEU A 5 17.14 3.79 8.54
CA LEU A 5 15.84 3.18 8.27
C LEU A 5 14.70 4.16 8.52
N ASP A 6 14.78 4.91 9.63
CA ASP A 6 13.77 5.91 9.97
C ASP A 6 13.68 7.01 8.92
N ARG A 7 14.83 7.50 8.42
CA ARG A 7 14.85 8.46 7.31
C ARG A 7 14.28 7.88 6.01
N ARG A 8 14.43 6.58 5.76
CA ARG A 8 13.86 5.93 4.57
C ARG A 8 12.36 5.70 4.69
N VAL A 9 11.89 5.27 5.86
CA VAL A 9 10.46 5.19 6.15
C VAL A 9 9.84 6.58 5.97
N GLU A 10 10.46 7.61 6.53
CA GLU A 10 9.97 8.98 6.43
C GLU A 10 9.99 9.49 4.98
N ALA A 11 11.04 9.20 4.21
CA ALA A 11 11.11 9.56 2.80
C ALA A 11 10.03 8.86 1.96
N PHE A 12 9.74 7.59 2.26
CA PHE A 12 8.66 6.86 1.62
C PHE A 12 7.29 7.44 2.02
N ALA A 13 7.07 7.69 3.31
CA ALA A 13 5.85 8.33 3.80
C ALA A 13 5.63 9.71 3.17
N ALA A 14 6.70 10.49 3.01
CA ALA A 14 6.67 11.78 2.31
C ALA A 14 6.30 11.61 0.82
N SER A 15 6.84 10.59 0.16
CA SER A 15 6.49 10.28 -1.24
C SER A 15 5.02 9.91 -1.38
N VAL A 16 4.47 9.16 -0.43
CA VAL A 16 3.04 8.80 -0.38
C VAL A 16 2.18 10.03 -0.10
N ARG A 17 2.60 10.95 0.79
CA ARG A 17 1.89 12.21 1.03
C ARG A 17 1.85 13.10 -0.21
N VAL A 18 2.99 13.27 -0.88
CA VAL A 18 3.07 14.05 -2.14
C VAL A 18 2.17 13.47 -3.21
N TRP A 19 2.13 12.13 -3.33
CA TRP A 19 1.21 11.46 -4.25
C TRP A 19 -0.26 11.68 -3.87
N ASP A 20 -0.60 11.55 -2.59
CA ASP A 20 -1.98 11.70 -2.12
C ASP A 20 -2.49 13.14 -2.27
N GLU A 21 -1.62 14.15 -2.13
CA GLU A 21 -1.93 15.56 -2.41
C GLU A 21 -2.11 15.82 -3.91
N GLY A 22 -1.33 15.14 -4.76
CA GLY A 22 -1.34 15.32 -6.21
C GLY A 22 -2.38 14.47 -6.96
N ARG A 23 -3.03 13.52 -6.30
CA ARG A 23 -3.94 12.58 -6.99
C ARG A 23 -5.21 13.28 -7.48
N THR A 24 -5.69 12.83 -8.63
CA THR A 24 -6.99 13.28 -9.14
C THR A 24 -8.11 12.61 -8.36
N ILE A 25 -8.91 13.40 -7.62
CA ILE A 25 -10.06 12.88 -6.87
C ILE A 25 -11.05 12.22 -7.84
N GLY A 26 -11.39 10.96 -7.57
CA GLY A 26 -12.30 10.16 -8.41
C GLY A 26 -11.60 9.29 -9.46
N ASP A 27 -10.32 9.52 -9.75
CA ASP A 27 -9.52 8.61 -10.58
C ASP A 27 -8.90 7.49 -9.73
N ILE A 28 -9.72 6.50 -9.41
CA ILE A 28 -9.31 5.31 -8.63
C ILE A 28 -8.22 4.53 -9.40
N ASP A 29 -8.34 4.45 -10.72
CA ASP A 29 -7.49 3.61 -11.56
C ASP A 29 -6.09 4.20 -11.76
N GLY A 30 -5.97 5.53 -11.89
CA GLY A 30 -4.71 6.26 -11.82
C GLY A 30 -4.07 6.16 -10.44
N ALA A 31 -4.84 6.45 -9.38
CA ALA A 31 -4.36 6.37 -8.01
C ALA A 31 -3.75 4.99 -7.67
N LEU A 32 -4.40 3.90 -8.06
CA LEU A 32 -3.89 2.55 -7.83
C LEU A 32 -2.61 2.25 -8.62
N ARG A 33 -2.49 2.72 -9.86
CA ARG A 33 -1.26 2.51 -10.64
C ARG A 33 -0.09 3.27 -10.01
N ASP A 34 -0.31 4.51 -9.62
CA ASP A 34 0.71 5.37 -9.05
C ASP A 34 1.20 4.85 -7.69
N VAL A 35 0.29 4.41 -6.80
CA VAL A 35 0.68 3.86 -5.50
C VAL A 35 1.46 2.54 -5.64
N ILE A 36 1.11 1.70 -6.63
CA ILE A 36 1.85 0.48 -6.93
C ILE A 36 3.23 0.80 -7.53
N ALA A 37 3.33 1.82 -8.38
CA ALA A 37 4.62 2.27 -8.91
C ALA A 37 5.54 2.81 -7.80
N LEU A 38 5.00 3.59 -6.85
CA LEU A 38 5.74 4.04 -5.66
C LEU A 38 6.19 2.85 -4.81
N PHE A 39 5.30 1.88 -4.61
CA PHE A 39 5.61 0.65 -3.87
C PHE A 39 6.71 -0.18 -4.56
N ARG A 40 6.67 -0.31 -5.89
CA ARG A 40 7.69 -0.95 -6.73
C ARG A 40 9.04 -0.27 -6.62
N ALA A 41 9.07 1.05 -6.74
CA ALA A 41 10.30 1.84 -6.61
C ALA A 41 10.96 1.62 -5.24
N GLN A 42 10.18 1.40 -4.20
CA GLN A 42 10.72 1.02 -2.89
C GLN A 42 11.16 -0.44 -2.84
N THR A 43 10.45 -1.36 -3.49
CA THR A 43 10.70 -2.82 -3.43
C THR A 43 11.74 -3.34 -4.42
N ALA A 44 12.26 -2.46 -5.28
CA ALA A 44 13.24 -2.78 -6.31
C ALA A 44 14.51 -3.47 -5.75
N PRO A 45 15.02 -4.50 -6.44
CA PRO A 45 16.12 -5.33 -5.96
C PRO A 45 17.49 -4.62 -5.95
N GLU A 46 17.65 -3.48 -6.64
CA GLU A 46 18.94 -2.77 -6.74
C GLU A 46 19.31 -1.97 -5.48
N ASP A 47 18.50 -1.96 -4.41
CA ASP A 47 18.80 -1.25 -3.17
C ASP A 47 19.83 -2.01 -2.30
N PRO A 48 21.09 -1.53 -2.19
CA PRO A 48 22.17 -2.25 -1.49
C PRO A 48 21.88 -2.47 -0.01
N LEU A 49 21.15 -1.53 0.62
CA LEU A 49 20.74 -1.68 2.02
C LEU A 49 19.75 -2.83 2.16
N ARG A 50 18.89 -3.09 1.16
CA ARG A 50 17.92 -4.19 1.23
C ARG A 50 18.55 -5.55 1.03
N ALA A 51 19.58 -5.66 0.19
CA ALA A 51 20.38 -6.86 0.10
C ALA A 51 20.99 -7.22 1.47
N ASP A 52 21.49 -6.22 2.20
CA ASP A 52 21.97 -6.39 3.57
C ASP A 52 20.85 -6.72 4.57
N LEU A 53 19.68 -6.08 4.48
CA LEU A 53 18.54 -6.32 5.38
C LEU A 53 17.86 -7.68 5.17
N ARG A 54 17.99 -8.28 3.98
CA ARG A 54 17.50 -9.64 3.68
C ARG A 54 18.37 -10.73 4.31
N ARG A 55 19.55 -10.40 4.84
CA ARG A 55 20.36 -11.39 5.57
C ARG A 55 19.61 -11.85 6.83
N PRO A 56 19.64 -13.14 7.19
CA PRO A 56 18.90 -13.68 8.34
C PRO A 56 19.20 -12.94 9.66
N GLU A 57 20.44 -12.51 9.81
CA GLU A 57 20.97 -11.69 10.91
C GLU A 57 20.29 -10.31 11.05
N ASN A 58 19.68 -9.80 9.97
CA ASN A 58 18.97 -8.52 9.93
C ASN A 58 17.43 -8.66 9.82
N ALA A 59 16.90 -9.89 9.92
CA ALA A 59 15.46 -10.15 9.73
C ALA A 59 14.56 -9.34 10.68
N ALA A 60 14.97 -9.18 11.95
CA ALA A 60 14.24 -8.37 12.93
C ALA A 60 14.24 -6.86 12.57
N LEU A 61 15.34 -6.38 11.98
CA LEU A 61 15.50 -5.00 11.54
C LEU A 61 14.66 -4.71 10.30
N TYR A 62 14.63 -5.66 9.36
CA TYR A 62 13.78 -5.64 8.18
C TYR A 62 12.29 -5.65 8.56
N GLN A 63 11.90 -6.51 9.50
CA GLN A 63 10.50 -6.57 9.97
C GLN A 63 10.07 -5.24 10.57
N ARG A 64 10.87 -4.63 11.45
CA ARG A 64 10.59 -3.31 12.02
C ARG A 64 10.49 -2.21 10.97
N PHE A 65 11.31 -2.28 9.92
CA PHE A 65 11.24 -1.35 8.79
C PHE A 65 9.92 -1.50 8.03
N VAL A 66 9.50 -2.74 7.75
CA VAL A 66 8.21 -3.03 7.09
C VAL A 66 7.06 -2.55 7.96
N ASP A 67 7.05 -2.87 9.26
CA ASP A 67 6.00 -2.47 10.19
C ASP A 67 5.85 -0.93 10.22
N ARG A 68 6.97 -0.19 10.28
CA ARG A 68 6.98 1.28 10.25
C ARG A 68 6.55 1.86 8.91
N ALA A 69 6.99 1.28 7.80
CA ALA A 69 6.57 1.70 6.46
C ALA A 69 5.06 1.48 6.26
N VAL A 70 4.54 0.35 6.72
CA VAL A 70 3.11 0.05 6.69
C VAL A 70 2.34 1.04 7.55
N ALA A 71 2.78 1.30 8.79
CA ALA A 71 2.13 2.26 9.67
C ALA A 71 2.06 3.66 9.04
N ALA A 72 3.17 4.14 8.46
CA ALA A 72 3.23 5.46 7.84
C ALA A 72 2.35 5.58 6.57
N VAL A 73 2.29 4.53 5.75
CA VAL A 73 1.36 4.46 4.59
C VAL A 73 -0.08 4.51 5.08
N VAL A 74 -0.42 3.69 6.07
CA VAL A 74 -1.77 3.59 6.62
C VAL A 74 -2.19 4.91 7.26
N ASP A 75 -1.32 5.55 8.03
CA ASP A 75 -1.59 6.86 8.64
C ASP A 75 -1.81 7.94 7.57
N THR A 76 -1.01 7.95 6.52
CA THR A 76 -1.17 8.88 5.39
C THR A 76 -2.51 8.67 4.68
N LEU A 77 -2.86 7.42 4.39
CA LEU A 77 -4.14 7.08 3.72
C LEU A 77 -5.35 7.28 4.65
N GLN A 78 -5.18 7.18 5.97
CA GLN A 78 -6.28 7.35 6.92
C GLN A 78 -6.78 8.79 7.00
N VAL A 79 -5.89 9.78 6.86
CA VAL A 79 -6.23 11.21 6.96
C VAL A 79 -7.10 11.67 5.77
N THR A 80 -6.95 11.08 4.59
CA THR A 80 -7.51 11.63 3.34
C THR A 80 -8.40 10.66 2.57
N THR A 81 -8.24 9.34 2.80
CA THR A 81 -8.88 8.31 1.99
C THR A 81 -9.88 7.51 2.81
N VAL A 82 -9.64 7.19 4.09
CA VAL A 82 -10.51 6.30 4.88
C VAL A 82 -11.86 6.90 5.25
N GLU A 83 -11.90 8.13 5.76
CA GLU A 83 -13.17 8.80 6.09
C GLU A 83 -13.97 9.11 4.83
N ALA A 84 -13.30 9.57 3.77
CA ALA A 84 -13.90 9.76 2.46
C ALA A 84 -14.41 8.43 1.86
N TYR A 85 -13.71 7.32 2.08
CA TYR A 85 -14.10 6.01 1.56
C TYR A 85 -15.33 5.45 2.27
N SER A 86 -15.34 5.50 3.61
CA SER A 86 -16.46 5.07 4.45
C SER A 86 -17.73 5.89 4.17
N ALA A 87 -17.59 7.21 4.03
CA ALA A 87 -18.70 8.11 3.73
C ALA A 87 -19.24 7.98 2.29
N ARG A 88 -18.40 7.64 1.31
CA ARG A 88 -18.75 7.69 -0.12
C ARG A 88 -19.16 6.34 -0.73
N HIS A 89 -18.75 5.21 -0.15
CA HIS A 89 -18.92 3.91 -0.81
C HIS A 89 -19.87 2.93 -0.13
N GLY A 90 -20.43 3.21 1.06
CA GLY A 90 -21.42 2.34 1.73
C GLY A 90 -20.94 0.91 2.03
N LEU A 91 -19.67 0.62 1.74
CA LEU A 91 -18.99 -0.63 1.99
C LEU A 91 -18.35 -0.51 3.38
N ALA A 92 -19.06 -1.01 4.39
CA ALA A 92 -18.60 -1.01 5.77
C ALA A 92 -17.39 -1.96 5.92
N ILE A 93 -16.19 -1.49 5.57
CA ILE A 93 -14.97 -2.10 6.11
C ILE A 93 -14.93 -1.65 7.58
N GLU A 94 -15.43 -2.49 8.49
CA GLU A 94 -15.51 -2.20 9.92
C GLU A 94 -14.14 -1.93 10.56
N HIS A 95 -13.08 -2.52 9.99
CA HIS A 95 -11.70 -2.38 10.43
C HIS A 95 -10.81 -1.84 9.31
N VAL A 96 -11.10 -0.62 8.84
CA VAL A 96 -10.38 -0.02 7.68
C VAL A 96 -8.87 -0.04 7.88
N ARG A 97 -8.39 0.49 9.01
CA ARG A 97 -6.97 0.52 9.35
C ARG A 97 -6.33 -0.88 9.29
N ALA A 98 -6.93 -1.86 9.94
CA ALA A 98 -6.40 -3.22 9.99
C ALA A 98 -6.37 -3.87 8.58
N THR A 99 -7.40 -3.59 7.76
CA THR A 99 -7.47 -4.07 6.38
C THR A 99 -6.33 -3.52 5.53
N PHE A 100 -6.05 -2.22 5.63
CA PHE A 100 -4.90 -1.62 4.94
C PHE A 100 -3.57 -2.16 5.46
N VAL A 101 -3.41 -2.33 6.77
CA VAL A 101 -2.20 -2.94 7.35
C VAL A 101 -1.94 -4.33 6.77
N VAL A 102 -2.96 -5.19 6.75
CA VAL A 102 -2.85 -6.56 6.21
C VAL A 102 -2.55 -6.52 4.70
N LEU A 103 -3.22 -5.66 3.95
CA LEU A 103 -3.00 -5.51 2.51
C LEU A 103 -1.56 -5.10 2.19
N VAL A 104 -1.02 -4.08 2.85
CA VAL A 104 0.36 -3.62 2.59
C VAL A 104 1.37 -4.71 2.97
N HIS A 105 1.17 -5.40 4.11
CA HIS A 105 2.02 -6.54 4.47
C HIS A 105 1.96 -7.66 3.44
N GLY A 106 0.76 -7.98 2.93
CA GLY A 106 0.56 -8.98 1.89
C GLY A 106 1.28 -8.64 0.59
N LEU A 107 1.20 -7.38 0.14
CA LEU A 107 1.91 -6.90 -1.05
C LEU A 107 3.43 -6.97 -0.88
N VAL A 108 3.96 -6.61 0.29
CA VAL A 108 5.40 -6.74 0.62
C VAL A 108 5.82 -8.20 0.59
N GLY A 109 5.02 -9.08 1.20
CA GLY A 109 5.25 -10.52 1.18
C GLY A 109 5.32 -11.06 -0.25
N LEU A 110 4.33 -10.71 -1.09
CA LEU A 110 4.20 -11.18 -2.46
C LEU A 110 5.36 -10.72 -3.35
N VAL A 111 5.69 -9.42 -3.38
CA VAL A 111 6.82 -8.93 -4.20
C VAL A 111 8.16 -9.49 -3.70
N ARG A 112 8.26 -9.84 -2.42
CA ARG A 112 9.46 -10.48 -1.87
C ARG A 112 9.63 -11.92 -2.38
N THR A 113 8.54 -12.68 -2.46
CA THR A 113 8.55 -14.09 -2.91
C THR A 113 8.52 -14.21 -4.43
N GLU A 114 7.84 -13.29 -5.10
CA GLU A 114 7.62 -13.24 -6.54
C GLU A 114 7.98 -11.83 -7.06
N PRO A 115 9.28 -11.50 -7.19
CA PRO A 115 9.71 -10.16 -7.59
C PRO A 115 9.22 -9.75 -8.98
N ASP A 116 8.98 -10.72 -9.86
CA ASP A 116 8.52 -10.49 -11.24
C ASP A 116 7.00 -10.38 -11.38
N VAL A 117 6.24 -10.44 -10.26
CA VAL A 117 4.78 -10.30 -10.28
C VAL A 117 4.38 -8.99 -10.98
N PRO A 118 3.55 -8.99 -12.04
CA PRO A 118 3.25 -7.76 -12.78
C PRO A 118 2.49 -6.71 -11.96
N ASP A 119 2.71 -5.43 -12.23
CA ASP A 119 2.04 -4.31 -11.53
C ASP A 119 0.53 -4.40 -11.66
N ALA A 120 0.04 -4.84 -12.83
CA ALA A 120 -1.39 -5.04 -13.07
C ALA A 120 -2.01 -6.07 -12.10
N VAL A 121 -1.25 -7.10 -11.71
CA VAL A 121 -1.70 -8.09 -10.71
C VAL A 121 -1.79 -7.45 -9.33
N LEU A 122 -0.78 -6.67 -8.94
CA LEU A 122 -0.79 -5.94 -7.67
C LEU A 122 -1.96 -4.95 -7.58
N VAL A 123 -2.22 -4.21 -8.67
CA VAL A 123 -3.39 -3.32 -8.79
C VAL A 123 -4.69 -4.12 -8.63
N SER A 124 -4.82 -5.27 -9.29
CA SER A 124 -6.00 -6.11 -9.18
C SER A 124 -6.23 -6.62 -7.76
N LEU A 125 -5.16 -7.02 -7.05
CA LEU A 125 -5.26 -7.47 -5.66
C LEU A 125 -5.78 -6.35 -4.75
N VAL A 126 -5.23 -5.13 -4.87
CA VAL A 126 -5.72 -3.98 -4.10
C VAL A 126 -7.20 -3.71 -4.41
N ARG A 127 -7.61 -3.75 -5.68
CA ARG A 127 -9.02 -3.58 -6.08
C ARG A 127 -9.93 -4.60 -5.42
N GLN A 128 -9.58 -5.88 -5.49
CA GLN A 128 -10.39 -6.97 -4.95
C GLN A 128 -10.47 -6.90 -3.43
N THR A 129 -9.36 -6.66 -2.74
CA THR A 129 -9.32 -6.56 -1.27
C THR A 129 -10.15 -5.39 -0.76
N LEU A 130 -10.07 -4.24 -1.43
CA LEU A 130 -10.82 -3.05 -1.05
C LEU A 130 -12.24 -3.03 -1.62
N ARG A 131 -12.63 -4.05 -2.42
CA ARG A 131 -13.91 -4.14 -3.13
C ARG A 131 -14.19 -2.95 -4.05
N LEU A 132 -13.14 -2.39 -4.66
CA LEU A 132 -13.24 -1.29 -5.62
C LEU A 132 -13.90 -1.73 -6.93
N ASP A 133 -13.91 -3.03 -7.23
CA ASP A 133 -14.59 -3.67 -8.36
C ASP A 133 -16.12 -3.71 -8.24
N MET A 134 -16.66 -3.34 -7.08
CA MET A 134 -18.10 -3.17 -6.82
C MET A 134 -18.57 -1.73 -7.06
N VAL A 135 -17.64 -0.78 -7.24
CA VAL A 135 -17.96 0.63 -7.53
C VAL A 135 -18.48 0.73 -8.97
N GLY A 136 -19.81 0.86 -9.10
CA GLY A 136 -20.48 0.97 -10.40
C GLY A 136 -21.24 -0.29 -10.86
N ARG A 137 -21.22 -1.38 -10.09
CA ARG A 137 -22.12 -2.52 -10.35
C ARG A 137 -23.48 -2.20 -9.73
N THR A 138 -24.40 -1.68 -10.53
CA THR A 138 -25.82 -1.69 -10.20
C THR A 138 -26.19 -3.15 -9.93
N LEU A 139 -26.51 -3.49 -8.68
CA LEU A 139 -27.09 -4.79 -8.37
C LEU A 139 -28.34 -4.93 -9.24
N PRO A 140 -28.49 -6.01 -10.03
CA PRO A 140 -29.77 -6.25 -10.70
C PRO A 140 -30.87 -6.32 -9.63
N PRO A 141 -32.06 -5.76 -9.90
CA PRO A 141 -33.14 -5.77 -8.93
C PRO A 141 -33.44 -7.21 -8.54
N SER A 142 -33.41 -7.50 -7.25
CA SER A 142 -33.85 -8.79 -6.70
C SER A 142 -35.27 -9.05 -7.19
N SER A 143 -35.43 -10.12 -7.96
CA SER A 143 -36.73 -10.62 -8.41
C SER A 143 -37.48 -11.31 -7.27
#